data_AF-A0A6P6S4A1-F1
#
_entry.id   AF-A0A6P6S4A1-F1
#
_cell.length_a   1.000
_cell.length_b   1.000
_cell.length_c   1.000
_cell.angle_alpha   90.00
_cell.angle_beta   90.00
_cell.angle_gamma   90.00
#
_symmetry.space_group_name_H-M   'P 1'
#
loop_
_entity.id
_entity.type
_entity.pdbx_description
1 polymer ?
#
loop_
_entity_poly.entity_id
_entity_poly.type
_entity_poly.pdbx_seq_one_letter_code
_entity_poly.pdbx_strand_id
1 'polypeptide(L)'
;MIIPVIKLGTLALRTISKPIANRLKKDAGLHPKFRDFIINIAQANHRFSTIMQRRIYGYSSDLLIRPLNEERAVQAAADILGELFVFSVAGLAIVYEVQRSSRAEARKEEKRKQEMEAIQQKNQELAKEVETLKNKVEAVGNLQRKLEEVELAAKRCSSWNLFKLWNAQTPAYRSESRLKQATQESSCTDLDTIGYN
;
A
#
# COMPACT_ATOMS: atom_id res chain seq x y z
N MET A 1 18.54 15.56 21.36
CA MET A 1 19.50 16.69 21.40
C MET A 1 18.79 18.02 21.09
N ILE A 2 17.84 18.45 21.93
CA ILE A 2 17.00 19.64 21.65
C ILE A 2 17.61 20.95 22.22
N ILE A 3 18.44 20.82 23.26
CA ILE A 3 19.04 21.94 24.01
C ILE A 3 19.95 22.84 23.15
N PRO A 4 20.77 22.32 22.21
CA PRO A 4 21.64 23.16 21.39
C PRO A 4 20.87 24.07 20.43
N VAL A 5 19.81 23.55 19.81
CA VAL A 5 19.04 24.28 18.78
C VAL A 5 18.25 25.44 19.40
N ILE A 6 17.64 25.21 20.57
CA ILE A 6 16.92 26.27 21.30
C ILE A 6 17.87 27.40 21.73
N LYS A 7 19.07 27.05 22.20
CA LYS A 7 20.10 28.05 22.54
C LYS A 7 20.56 28.83 21.32
N LEU A 8 20.74 28.18 20.18
CA LEU A 8 21.12 28.86 18.93
C LEU A 8 20.00 29.76 18.42
N GLY A 9 18.74 29.32 18.46
CA GLY A 9 17.58 30.11 18.06
C GLY A 9 17.40 31.36 18.93
N THR A 10 17.53 31.23 20.25
CA THR A 10 17.45 32.40 21.17
C THR A 10 18.63 33.36 21.01
N LEU A 11 19.83 32.86 20.67
CA LEU A 11 20.98 33.70 20.34
C LEU A 11 20.78 34.44 19.01
N ALA A 12 20.28 33.74 17.98
CA ALA A 12 19.98 34.33 16.68
C ALA A 12 18.92 35.42 16.78
N LEU A 13 17.85 35.19 17.55
CA LEU A 13 16.85 36.21 17.86
C LEU A 13 17.49 37.44 18.51
N ARG A 14 18.33 37.28 19.55
CA ARG A 14 19.02 38.43 20.16
C ARG A 14 19.95 39.18 19.19
N THR A 15 20.64 38.45 18.32
CA THR A 15 21.56 39.02 17.32
C THR A 15 20.82 39.77 16.23
N ILE A 16 19.59 39.38 15.92
CA ILE A 16 18.75 40.02 14.90
C ILE A 16 17.94 41.19 15.53
N SER A 17 17.34 40.99 16.70
CA SER A 17 16.49 41.97 17.38
C SER A 17 17.27 43.24 17.77
N LYS A 18 18.52 43.15 18.22
CA LYS A 18 19.32 44.32 18.63
C LYS A 18 19.64 45.31 17.50
N PRO A 19 20.27 44.90 16.38
CA PRO A 19 20.56 45.80 15.27
C PRO A 19 19.28 46.28 14.58
N ILE A 20 18.24 45.45 14.52
CA ILE A 20 16.93 45.83 13.98
C ILE A 20 16.29 46.92 14.84
N ALA A 21 16.22 46.76 16.17
CA ALA A 21 15.68 47.77 17.07
C ALA A 21 16.42 49.11 16.95
N ASN A 22 17.76 49.08 16.83
CA ASN A 22 18.57 50.28 16.65
C ASN A 22 18.32 50.97 15.31
N ARG A 23 18.12 50.19 14.23
CA ARG A 23 17.78 50.73 12.91
C ARG A 23 16.36 51.30 12.88
N LEU A 24 15.38 50.59 13.43
CA LEU A 24 14.01 51.11 13.54
C LEU A 24 13.95 52.38 14.40
N LYS A 25 14.74 52.49 15.48
CA LYS A 25 14.83 53.72 16.29
C LYS A 25 15.36 54.89 15.45
N LYS A 26 16.42 54.66 14.67
CA LYS A 26 17.00 55.69 13.80
C LYS A 26 16.01 56.13 12.72
N ASP A 27 15.34 55.17 12.08
CA ASP A 27 14.40 55.45 11.00
C ASP A 27 13.07 56.06 11.51
N ALA A 28 12.63 55.69 12.71
CA ALA A 28 11.46 56.29 13.37
C ALA A 28 11.71 57.76 13.78
N GLY A 29 12.94 58.08 14.20
CA GLY A 29 13.35 59.45 14.47
C GLY A 29 13.49 60.33 13.21
N LEU A 30 13.71 59.71 12.05
CA LEU A 30 13.90 60.41 10.76
C LEU A 30 12.58 60.57 9.98
N HIS A 31 11.66 59.62 10.07
CA HIS A 31 10.43 59.60 9.26
C HIS A 31 9.14 59.51 10.10
N PRO A 32 8.31 60.58 10.13
CA PRO A 32 7.08 60.58 10.93
C PRO A 32 6.03 59.57 10.43
N LYS A 33 5.95 59.32 9.11
CA LYS A 33 5.05 58.29 8.56
C LYS A 33 5.42 56.88 9.01
N PHE A 34 6.72 56.61 9.16
CA PHE A 34 7.21 55.31 9.62
C PHE A 34 6.96 55.11 11.12
N ARG A 35 7.10 56.18 11.90
CA ARG A 35 6.73 56.20 13.33
C ARG A 35 5.27 55.80 13.53
N ASP A 36 4.35 56.42 12.81
CA ASP A 36 2.91 56.12 12.92
C ASP A 36 2.59 54.69 12.48
N PHE A 37 3.30 54.16 11.48
CA PHE A 37 3.18 52.77 11.05
C PHE A 37 3.60 51.77 12.14
N ILE A 38 4.75 51.97 12.79
CA ILE A 38 5.21 51.12 13.90
C ILE A 38 4.23 51.19 15.07
N ILE A 39 3.74 52.38 15.42
CA ILE A 39 2.77 52.56 16.50
C ILE A 39 1.47 51.82 16.16
N ASN A 40 0.99 51.92 14.91
CA ASN A 40 -0.19 51.19 14.44
C ASN A 40 -0.01 49.67 14.52
N ILE A 41 1.14 49.14 14.14
CA ILE A 41 1.44 47.69 14.28
C ILE A 41 1.48 47.29 15.75
N ALA A 42 2.18 48.04 16.59
CA ALA A 42 2.30 47.73 18.01
C ALA A 42 0.93 47.76 18.71
N GLN A 43 0.09 48.75 18.39
CA GLN A 43 -1.27 48.84 18.90
C GLN A 43 -2.19 47.75 18.32
N ALA A 44 -2.08 47.43 17.02
CA ALA A 44 -2.84 46.35 16.41
C ALA A 44 -2.49 45.00 17.04
N ASN A 45 -1.20 44.74 17.29
CA ASN A 45 -0.76 43.52 17.97
C ASN A 45 -1.26 43.45 19.42
N HIS A 46 -1.22 44.57 20.15
CA HIS A 46 -1.75 44.61 21.52
C HIS A 46 -3.26 44.40 21.57
N ARG A 47 -4.02 44.99 20.63
CA ARG A 47 -5.46 44.74 20.45
C ARG A 47 -5.72 43.27 20.08
N PHE A 48 -4.91 42.70 19.20
CA PHE A 48 -5.04 41.29 18.82
C PHE A 48 -4.79 40.36 20.01
N SER A 49 -3.72 40.60 20.79
CA SER A 49 -3.40 39.80 21.98
C SER A 49 -4.50 39.86 23.03
N THR A 50 -5.06 41.04 23.30
CA THR A 50 -6.16 41.21 24.26
C THR A 50 -7.45 40.55 23.79
N ILE A 51 -7.80 40.64 22.50
CA ILE A 51 -8.94 39.93 21.91
C ILE A 51 -8.74 38.41 22.02
N MET A 52 -7.54 37.92 21.71
CA MET A 52 -7.27 36.49 21.70
C MET A 52 -7.24 35.90 23.10
N GLN A 53 -6.63 36.60 24.07
CA GLN A 53 -6.68 36.22 25.48
C GLN A 53 -8.11 36.20 26.03
N ARG A 54 -8.94 37.19 25.66
CA ARG A 54 -10.35 37.23 26.05
C ARG A 54 -11.14 36.03 25.51
N ARG A 55 -10.87 35.62 24.28
CA ARG A 55 -11.55 34.46 23.65
C ARG A 55 -11.14 33.12 24.27
N ILE A 56 -9.90 33.01 24.74
CA ILE A 56 -9.35 31.75 25.26
C ILE A 56 -9.60 31.60 26.78
N TYR A 57 -9.42 32.67 27.56
CA TYR A 57 -9.50 32.63 29.02
C TYR A 57 -10.82 33.14 29.60
N GLY A 58 -11.75 33.64 28.76
CA GLY A 58 -13.04 34.16 29.22
C GLY A 58 -12.95 35.37 30.16
N TYR A 59 -11.75 35.93 30.36
CA TYR A 59 -11.48 37.01 31.29
C TYR A 59 -11.61 38.38 30.59
N SER A 60 -12.40 39.26 31.18
CA SER A 60 -12.62 40.64 30.73
C SER A 60 -11.58 41.57 31.36
N SER A 61 -10.31 41.43 30.98
CA SER A 61 -9.29 42.42 31.36
C SER A 61 -9.56 43.71 30.58
N ASP A 62 -10.12 44.70 31.28
CA ASP A 62 -10.38 46.04 30.76
C ASP A 62 -9.08 46.86 30.82
N LEU A 63 -8.21 46.62 29.85
CA LEU A 63 -6.94 47.31 29.75
C LEU A 63 -7.13 48.59 28.94
N LEU A 64 -7.16 49.71 29.65
CA LEU A 64 -6.97 51.04 29.10
C LEU A 64 -5.64 51.05 28.33
N ILE A 65 -5.71 51.06 27.00
CA ILE A 65 -4.55 51.06 26.10
C ILE A 65 -3.79 52.38 26.34
N ARG A 66 -2.76 52.35 27.19
CA ARG A 66 -1.87 53.50 27.36
C ARG A 66 -1.18 53.75 26.03
N PRO A 67 -1.13 55.02 25.54
CA PRO A 67 -0.32 55.35 24.39
C PRO A 67 1.12 54.90 24.66
N LEU A 68 1.64 54.06 23.78
CA LEU A 68 2.89 53.34 23.99
C LEU A 68 4.06 54.30 23.77
N ASN A 69 5.02 54.33 24.70
CA ASN A 69 6.26 55.10 24.55
C ASN A 69 7.03 54.58 23.33
N GLU A 70 7.58 55.49 22.53
CA GLU A 70 8.18 55.22 21.22
C GLU A 70 9.22 54.10 21.27
N GLU A 71 10.05 54.10 22.32
CA GLU A 71 11.08 53.07 22.49
C GLU A 71 10.51 51.65 22.66
N ARG A 72 9.38 51.52 23.34
CA ARG A 72 8.72 50.21 23.55
C ARG A 72 7.99 49.73 22.31
N ALA A 73 7.41 50.65 21.52
CA ALA A 73 6.79 50.32 20.25
C ALA A 73 7.82 49.78 19.24
N VAL A 74 8.99 50.42 19.18
CA VAL A 74 10.10 49.97 18.32
C VAL A 74 10.62 48.60 18.75
N GLN A 75 10.78 48.37 20.05
CA GLN A 75 11.24 47.08 20.55
C GLN A 75 10.22 45.96 20.26
N ALA A 76 8.93 46.21 20.49
CA ALA A 76 7.88 45.26 20.16
C ALA A 76 7.82 44.95 18.64
N ALA A 77 7.99 45.95 17.78
CA ALA A 77 8.03 45.75 16.34
C ALA A 77 9.26 44.93 15.91
N ALA A 78 10.43 45.19 16.51
CA ALA A 78 11.65 44.43 16.25
C ALA A 78 11.51 42.95 16.66
N ASP A 79 10.87 42.68 17.81
CA ASP A 79 10.63 41.31 18.29
C ASP A 79 9.64 40.56 17.37
N ILE A 80 8.54 41.20 16.95
CA ILE A 80 7.57 40.62 15.99
C ILE A 80 8.25 40.31 14.65
N LEU A 81 9.11 41.20 14.14
CA LEU A 81 9.85 40.96 12.90
C LEU A 81 10.84 39.78 13.05
N GLY A 82 11.50 39.67 14.19
CA GLY A 82 12.40 38.55 14.50
C GLY A 82 11.65 37.21 14.55
N GLU A 83 10.49 37.17 15.20
CA GLU A 83 9.64 35.98 15.26
C GLU A 83 9.12 35.59 13.87
N LEU A 84 8.60 36.53 13.08
CA LEU A 84 8.15 36.28 11.71
C LEU A 84 9.26 35.73 10.81
N PHE A 85 10.48 36.26 10.94
CA PHE A 85 11.62 35.76 10.19
C PHE A 85 11.94 34.31 10.54
N VAL A 86 11.99 33.97 11.83
CA VAL A 86 12.24 32.59 12.28
C VAL A 86 11.12 31.64 11.83
N PHE A 87 9.85 32.05 11.94
CA PHE A 87 8.72 31.26 11.46
C PHE A 87 8.72 31.09 9.94
N SER A 88 9.13 32.11 9.18
CA SER A 88 9.27 32.00 7.72
C SER A 88 10.34 30.99 7.33
N VAL A 89 11.52 31.06 7.94
CA VAL A 89 12.62 30.11 7.67
C VAL A 89 12.23 28.69 8.10
N ALA A 90 11.61 28.52 9.26
CA ALA A 90 11.13 27.22 9.73
C ALA A 90 10.02 26.66 8.83
N GLY A 91 9.06 27.49 8.42
CA GLY A 91 7.99 27.11 7.50
C GLY A 91 8.52 26.71 6.14
N LEU A 92 9.48 27.46 5.59
CA LEU A 92 10.16 27.12 4.33
C LEU A 92 10.93 25.80 4.45
N ALA A 93 11.62 25.56 5.56
CA ALA A 93 12.32 24.30 5.79
C ALA A 93 11.35 23.10 5.82
N ILE A 94 10.22 23.22 6.52
CA ILE A 94 9.18 22.17 6.57
C ILE A 94 8.58 21.93 5.17
N VAL A 95 8.22 23.00 4.45
CA VAL A 95 7.67 22.87 3.08
C VAL A 95 8.69 22.20 2.16
N TYR A 96 9.97 22.58 2.27
CA TYR A 96 11.06 21.97 1.52
C TYR A 96 11.24 20.48 1.86
N GLU A 97 11.18 20.11 3.14
CA GLU A 97 11.23 18.71 3.58
C GLU A 97 10.05 17.90 3.06
N VAL A 98 8.82 18.42 3.14
CA VAL A 98 7.62 17.76 2.63
C VAL A 98 7.71 17.56 1.11
N GLN A 99 8.13 18.59 0.37
CA GLN A 99 8.31 18.51 -1.07
C GLN A 99 9.39 17.48 -1.46
N ARG A 100 10.49 17.44 -0.70
CA ARG A 100 11.56 16.44 -0.90
C ARG A 100 11.11 15.04 -0.50
N SER A 101 10.38 14.89 0.60
CA SER A 101 9.87 13.61 1.11
C SER A 101 8.87 13.01 0.13
N SER A 102 7.92 13.80 -0.36
CA SER A 102 6.92 13.37 -1.36
C SER A 102 7.57 12.78 -2.62
N ARG A 103 8.63 13.42 -3.15
CA ARG A 103 9.39 12.91 -4.31
C ARG A 103 10.13 11.60 -4.01
N ALA A 104 10.60 11.42 -2.78
CA ALA A 104 11.28 10.20 -2.36
C ALA A 104 10.29 9.05 -2.06
N GLU A 105 9.08 9.38 -1.64
CA GLU A 105 8.02 8.43 -1.30
C GLU A 105 7.34 7.87 -2.54
N ALA A 106 7.07 8.70 -3.56
CA ALA A 106 6.55 8.25 -4.85
C ALA A 106 7.45 7.18 -5.51
N ARG A 107 8.78 7.37 -5.47
CA ARG A 107 9.75 6.38 -5.98
C ARG A 107 9.75 5.07 -5.18
N LYS A 108 9.41 5.11 -3.89
CA LYS A 108 9.29 3.90 -3.06
C LYS A 108 7.98 3.18 -3.35
N GLU A 109 6.91 3.91 -3.60
CA GLU A 109 5.62 3.36 -3.95
C GLU A 109 5.64 2.67 -5.32
N GLU A 110 6.30 3.27 -6.31
CA GLU A 110 6.54 2.64 -7.61
C GLU A 110 7.32 1.32 -7.48
N LYS A 111 8.38 1.28 -6.66
CA LYS A 111 9.14 0.05 -6.41
C LYS A 111 8.30 -1.03 -5.74
N ARG A 112 7.50 -0.67 -4.72
CA ARG A 112 6.58 -1.61 -4.06
C ARG A 112 5.54 -2.17 -5.03
N LYS A 113 5.06 -1.34 -5.96
CA LYS A 113 4.10 -1.78 -6.98
C LYS A 113 4.75 -2.75 -7.96
N GLN A 114 5.98 -2.49 -8.40
CA GLN A 114 6.75 -3.42 -9.23
C GLN A 114 7.02 -4.76 -8.51
N GLU A 115 7.35 -4.74 -7.22
CA GLU A 115 7.52 -5.95 -6.42
C GLU A 115 6.21 -6.76 -6.32
N MET A 116 5.08 -6.07 -6.13
CA MET A 116 3.76 -6.70 -6.08
C MET A 116 3.38 -7.33 -7.43
N GLU A 117 3.63 -6.64 -8.53
CA GLU A 117 3.41 -7.15 -9.89
C GLU A 117 4.28 -8.37 -10.18
N ALA A 118 5.55 -8.35 -9.77
CA ALA A 118 6.45 -9.50 -9.91
C ALA A 118 5.99 -10.73 -9.09
N ILE A 119 5.48 -10.52 -7.87
CA ILE A 119 4.91 -11.60 -7.05
C ILE A 119 3.64 -12.16 -7.70
N GLN A 120 2.77 -11.31 -8.24
CA GLN A 120 1.57 -11.77 -8.93
C GLN A 120 1.90 -12.59 -10.18
N GLN A 121 2.91 -12.18 -10.96
CA GLN A 121 3.38 -12.95 -12.11
C GLN A 121 3.88 -14.34 -11.69
N LYS A 122 4.71 -14.41 -10.64
CA LYS A 122 5.17 -15.70 -10.09
C LYS A 122 4.00 -16.57 -9.62
N ASN A 123 3.00 -15.99 -8.97
CA ASN A 123 1.81 -16.72 -8.54
C ASN A 123 1.00 -17.26 -9.74
N GLN A 124 0.89 -16.49 -10.84
CA GLN A 124 0.22 -16.96 -12.05
C GLN A 124 1.01 -18.08 -12.75
N GLU A 125 2.34 -17.99 -12.76
CA GLU A 125 3.21 -19.03 -13.30
C GLU A 125 3.10 -20.33 -12.48
N LEU A 126 3.21 -20.23 -11.16
CA LEU A 126 2.99 -21.34 -10.23
C LEU A 126 1.59 -21.96 -10.40
N ALA A 127 0.55 -21.15 -10.61
CA ALA A 127 -0.80 -21.67 -10.85
C ALA A 127 -0.89 -22.50 -12.15
N LYS A 128 -0.22 -22.07 -13.22
CA LYS A 128 -0.14 -22.85 -14.47
C LYS A 128 0.63 -24.16 -14.29
N GLU A 129 1.72 -24.13 -13.53
CA GLU A 129 2.47 -25.35 -13.20
C GLU A 129 1.61 -26.34 -12.42
N VAL A 130 0.86 -25.86 -11.43
CA VAL A 130 -0.09 -26.69 -10.65
C VAL A 130 -1.17 -27.28 -11.55
N GLU A 131 -1.74 -26.51 -12.47
CA GLU A 131 -2.73 -27.01 -13.43
C GLU A 131 -2.15 -28.09 -14.35
N THR A 132 -0.93 -27.86 -14.84
CA THR A 132 -0.23 -28.82 -15.69
C THR A 132 0.07 -30.13 -14.94
N LEU A 133 0.50 -30.03 -13.67
CA LEU A 133 0.72 -31.19 -12.82
C LEU A 133 -0.58 -31.93 -12.53
N LYS A 134 -1.68 -31.21 -12.26
CA LYS A 134 -3.00 -31.80 -12.03
C LYS A 134 -3.48 -32.61 -13.25
N ASN A 135 -3.33 -32.06 -14.46
CA ASN A 135 -3.69 -32.75 -15.70
C ASN A 135 -2.87 -34.04 -15.89
N LYS A 136 -1.57 -34.02 -15.55
CA LYS A 136 -0.72 -35.22 -15.58
C LYS A 136 -1.17 -36.28 -14.57
N VAL A 137 -1.55 -35.87 -13.35
CA VAL A 137 -2.08 -36.79 -12.32
C VAL A 137 -3.38 -37.43 -12.78
N GLU A 138 -4.30 -36.66 -13.36
CA GLU A 138 -5.55 -37.18 -13.92
C GLU A 138 -5.31 -38.16 -15.06
N ALA A 139 -4.35 -37.89 -15.95
CA ALA A 139 -3.97 -38.80 -17.03
C ALA A 139 -3.45 -40.14 -16.51
N VAL A 140 -2.57 -40.12 -15.48
CA VAL A 140 -2.07 -41.35 -14.84
C VAL A 140 -3.21 -42.12 -14.17
N GLY A 141 -4.12 -41.44 -13.48
CA GLY A 141 -5.29 -42.08 -12.86
C GLY A 141 -6.22 -42.73 -13.88
N ASN A 142 -6.40 -42.11 -15.05
CA ASN A 142 -7.18 -42.70 -16.15
C ASN A 142 -6.51 -43.95 -16.74
N LEU A 143 -5.18 -43.95 -16.89
CA LEU A 143 -4.43 -45.11 -17.33
C LEU A 143 -4.52 -46.27 -16.32
N GLN A 144 -4.47 -45.99 -15.02
CA GLN A 144 -4.67 -47.00 -13.99
C GLN A 144 -6.05 -47.65 -14.06
N ARG A 145 -7.13 -46.86 -14.25
CA ARG A 145 -8.49 -47.42 -14.43
C ARG A 145 -8.58 -48.30 -15.67
N LYS A 146 -8.01 -47.86 -16.80
CA LYS A 146 -7.99 -48.68 -18.03
C LYS A 146 -7.22 -50.00 -17.82
N LEU A 147 -6.12 -49.96 -17.08
CA LEU A 147 -5.34 -51.17 -16.77
C LEU A 147 -6.16 -52.16 -15.92
N GLU A 148 -6.87 -51.67 -14.90
CA GLU A 148 -7.78 -52.51 -14.09
C GLU A 148 -8.93 -53.10 -14.92
N GLU A 149 -9.52 -52.31 -15.84
CA GLU A 149 -10.56 -52.80 -16.74
C GLU A 149 -10.07 -53.93 -17.66
N VAL A 150 -8.86 -53.79 -18.21
CA VAL A 150 -8.22 -54.81 -19.05
C VAL A 150 -7.90 -56.06 -18.22
N GLU A 151 -7.41 -55.90 -16.99
CA GLU A 151 -7.13 -57.05 -16.11
C GLU A 151 -8.42 -57.82 -15.76
N LEU A 152 -9.51 -57.10 -15.45
CA LEU A 152 -10.82 -57.71 -15.19
C LEU A 152 -11.41 -58.37 -16.45
N ALA A 153 -11.19 -57.80 -17.63
CA ALA A 153 -11.57 -58.41 -18.90
C ALA A 153 -10.77 -59.69 -19.18
N ALA A 154 -9.45 -59.68 -18.94
CA ALA A 154 -8.58 -60.84 -19.08
C ALA A 154 -8.97 -61.97 -18.11
N LYS A 155 -9.26 -61.66 -16.83
CA LYS A 155 -9.78 -62.64 -15.85
C LYS A 155 -11.13 -63.22 -16.28
N ARG A 156 -12.06 -62.38 -16.76
CA ARG A 156 -13.34 -62.83 -17.32
C ARG A 156 -13.16 -63.74 -18.53
N CYS A 157 -12.27 -63.41 -19.45
CA CYS A 157 -12.02 -64.18 -20.68
C CYS A 157 -11.36 -65.54 -20.36
N SER A 158 -10.39 -65.56 -19.44
CA SER A 158 -9.81 -66.80 -18.90
C SER A 158 -10.87 -67.69 -18.25
N SER A 159 -11.73 -67.11 -17.41
CA SER A 159 -12.84 -67.82 -16.77
C SER A 159 -13.86 -68.34 -17.80
N TRP A 160 -14.15 -67.57 -18.85
CA TRP A 160 -15.02 -67.98 -19.94
C TRP A 160 -14.42 -69.14 -20.75
N ASN A 161 -13.10 -69.13 -21.00
CA ASN A 161 -12.42 -70.24 -21.67
C ASN A 161 -12.48 -71.53 -20.85
N LEU A 162 -12.30 -71.46 -19.52
CA LEU A 162 -12.50 -72.60 -18.61
C LEU A 162 -13.95 -73.11 -18.64
N PHE A 163 -14.93 -72.22 -18.62
CA PHE A 163 -16.35 -72.58 -18.72
C PHE A 163 -16.70 -73.22 -20.08
N LYS A 164 -16.13 -72.70 -21.18
CA LYS A 164 -16.31 -73.22 -22.54
C LYS A 164 -15.69 -74.61 -22.69
N LEU A 165 -14.51 -74.85 -22.11
CA LEU A 165 -13.88 -76.17 -22.03
C LEU A 165 -14.73 -77.16 -21.21
N TRP A 166 -15.27 -76.74 -20.08
CA TRP A 166 -16.14 -77.57 -19.26
C TRP A 166 -17.44 -77.97 -19.98
N ASN A 167 -18.08 -77.02 -20.69
CA ASN A 167 -19.28 -77.28 -21.50
C ASN A 167 -19.01 -78.09 -22.79
N ALA A 168 -17.76 -78.18 -23.24
CA ALA A 168 -17.40 -79.00 -24.40
C ALA A 168 -17.34 -80.51 -24.05
N GLN A 169 -17.24 -80.85 -22.76
CA GLN A 169 -17.09 -82.23 -22.28
C GLN A 169 -18.43 -82.90 -21.90
N THR A 170 -19.55 -82.16 -21.88
CA THR A 170 -20.87 -82.68 -21.47
C THR A 170 -21.83 -82.85 -22.67
N PRO A 171 -22.24 -84.08 -23.04
CA PRO A 171 -22.95 -84.36 -24.29
C PRO A 171 -24.46 -84.00 -24.32
N ALA A 172 -24.96 -83.05 -23.52
CA ALA A 172 -26.41 -82.95 -23.25
C ALA A 172 -27.07 -81.56 -23.39
N TYR A 173 -26.59 -80.63 -24.23
CA TYR A 173 -27.42 -79.45 -24.61
C TYR A 173 -26.91 -78.76 -25.90
N ARG A 174 -27.44 -79.15 -27.08
CA ARG A 174 -26.94 -78.71 -28.40
C ARG A 174 -27.90 -77.80 -29.21
N SER A 175 -29.08 -77.41 -28.73
CA SER A 175 -30.06 -76.73 -29.60
C SER A 175 -30.36 -75.24 -29.33
N GLU A 176 -30.03 -74.66 -28.17
CA GLU A 176 -30.49 -73.28 -27.85
C GLU A 176 -29.38 -72.20 -27.78
N SER A 177 -28.11 -72.57 -27.89
CA SER A 177 -26.99 -71.67 -27.56
C SER A 177 -26.49 -70.78 -28.71
N ARG A 178 -26.93 -71.00 -29.96
CA ARG A 178 -26.43 -70.23 -31.12
C ARG A 178 -26.88 -68.77 -31.14
N LEU A 179 -28.04 -68.46 -30.58
CA LEU A 179 -28.58 -67.09 -30.58
C LEU A 179 -27.96 -66.19 -29.49
N LYS A 180 -27.40 -66.77 -28.43
CA LYS A 180 -26.72 -66.01 -27.36
C LYS A 180 -25.21 -65.84 -27.60
N GLN A 181 -24.59 -66.65 -28.46
CA GLN A 181 -23.17 -66.50 -28.83
C GLN A 181 -22.94 -65.36 -29.83
N ALA A 182 -23.86 -65.15 -30.79
CA ALA A 182 -23.73 -64.11 -31.81
C ALA A 182 -23.81 -62.66 -31.24
N THR A 183 -24.58 -62.45 -30.16
CA THR A 183 -24.72 -61.13 -29.52
C THR A 183 -23.56 -60.77 -28.59
N GLN A 184 -22.68 -61.71 -28.25
CA GLN A 184 -21.55 -61.48 -27.33
C GLN A 184 -20.18 -61.46 -28.01
N GLU A 185 -20.03 -62.09 -29.19
CA GLU A 185 -18.81 -61.96 -30.03
C GLU A 185 -18.62 -60.55 -30.60
N SER A 186 -19.69 -59.81 -30.90
CA SER A 186 -19.57 -58.39 -31.36
C SER A 186 -18.99 -57.45 -30.28
N SER A 187 -19.08 -57.81 -29.00
CA SER A 187 -18.52 -56.99 -27.91
C SER A 187 -17.01 -57.16 -27.74
N CYS A 188 -16.39 -58.19 -28.32
CA CYS A 188 -14.95 -58.44 -28.23
C CYS A 188 -14.16 -57.89 -29.42
N THR A 189 -14.79 -57.68 -30.59
CA THR A 189 -14.13 -57.12 -31.77
C THR A 189 -13.89 -55.60 -31.71
N ASP A 190 -14.63 -54.87 -30.87
CA ASP A 190 -14.46 -53.42 -30.73
C ASP A 190 -13.25 -53.02 -29.84
N LEU A 191 -12.63 -53.97 -29.15
CA LEU A 191 -11.45 -53.74 -28.31
C LEU A 191 -10.14 -53.64 -29.11
N ASP A 192 -10.08 -54.17 -30.33
CA ASP A 192 -8.87 -54.10 -31.18
C ASP A 192 -8.71 -52.72 -31.86
N THR A 193 -9.76 -51.89 -31.92
CA THR A 193 -9.72 -50.58 -32.61
C THR A 193 -9.31 -49.43 -31.68
N ILE A 194 -9.35 -49.60 -30.36
CA ILE A 194 -9.04 -48.55 -29.37
C ILE A 194 -7.52 -48.46 -29.08
N GLY A 195 -6.71 -49.38 -29.64
CA GLY A 195 -5.26 -49.45 -29.45
C GLY A 195 -4.39 -48.67 -30.46
N TYR A 196 -4.98 -48.10 -31.52
CA TYR A 196 -4.25 -47.36 -32.56
C TYR A 196 -4.97 -46.07 -32.97
N ASN A 197 -4.89 -45.04 -32.11
CA ASN A 197 -4.91 -43.63 -32.49
C ASN A 197 -4.33 -42.77 -31.37
#